data_AF-A0A5E7CNH3-F1
#
_entry.id   AF-A0A5E7CNH3-F1
#
_cell.length_a   1.000
_cell.length_b   1.000
_cell.length_c   1.000
_cell.angle_alpha   90.00
_cell.angle_beta   90.00
_cell.angle_gamma   90.00
#
_symmetry.space_group_name_H-M   'P 1'
#
loop_
_entity.id
_entity.type
_entity.pdbx_description
1 polymer ?
#
loop_
_entity_poly.entity_id
_entity_poly.type
_entity_poly.pdbx_seq_one_letter_code
_entity_poly.pdbx_strand_id
1 'polypeptide(L)'
;MSRTSWLALVVAAGAISSCASRTEIVDVPLNATPQNAEHIARATLSPVGNQTSIWLTVGGVPHDMAVSSRLDTAIYAGSCQQLSAQPAYRTRQANSVDYPSLAPRTKHWAQAPVALSELTKGDYVLLVRTSPADGSRPLFCGNISAG
;
A
#
# COMPACT_ATOMS: atom_id res chain seq x y z
N MET A 1 -34.09 55.31 -23.09
CA MET A 1 -34.39 53.88 -22.86
C MET A 1 -33.10 53.09 -23.02
N SER A 2 -32.70 52.43 -21.94
CA SER A 2 -31.43 51.76 -21.69
C SER A 2 -31.20 50.53 -22.56
N ARG A 3 -30.01 50.39 -23.15
CA ARG A 3 -29.49 49.15 -23.72
C ARG A 3 -28.01 49.00 -23.36
N THR A 4 -27.76 48.75 -22.09
CA THR A 4 -26.42 48.36 -21.64
C THR A 4 -26.53 47.05 -20.87
N SER A 5 -25.64 46.14 -21.27
CA SER A 5 -25.13 45.03 -20.46
C SER A 5 -26.05 43.83 -20.26
N TRP A 6 -26.11 42.96 -21.27
CA TRP A 6 -26.45 41.54 -21.06
C TRP A 6 -25.33 40.57 -21.43
N LEU A 7 -24.18 41.08 -21.88
CA LEU A 7 -23.02 40.25 -22.26
C LEU A 7 -22.02 40.03 -21.11
N ALA A 8 -22.18 40.72 -19.97
CA ALA A 8 -21.24 40.59 -18.85
C ALA A 8 -21.48 39.34 -17.97
N LEU A 9 -22.62 38.66 -18.11
CA LEU A 9 -23.01 37.61 -17.15
C LEU A 9 -22.55 36.19 -17.52
N VAL A 10 -22.01 35.96 -18.72
CA VAL A 10 -21.67 34.60 -19.20
C VAL A 10 -20.18 34.23 -18.99
N VAL A 11 -19.32 35.20 -18.65
CA VAL A 11 -17.87 34.94 -18.52
C VAL A 11 -17.45 34.51 -17.09
N ALA A 12 -18.33 34.63 -16.10
CA ALA A 12 -18.01 34.32 -14.70
C ALA A 12 -18.25 32.85 -14.27
N ALA A 13 -18.61 31.94 -15.20
CA ALA A 13 -18.92 30.54 -14.89
C ALA A 13 -17.81 29.54 -15.28
N GLY A 14 -16.59 30.01 -15.56
CA GLY A 14 -15.55 29.20 -16.23
C GLY A 14 -14.41 28.63 -15.38
N ALA A 15 -14.37 28.83 -14.05
CA ALA A 15 -13.17 28.53 -13.27
C ALA A 15 -13.40 27.76 -11.96
N ILE A 16 -14.39 26.87 -11.91
CA ILE A 16 -14.36 25.76 -10.94
C ILE A 16 -13.58 24.60 -11.55
N SER A 17 -12.26 24.77 -11.64
CA SER A 17 -11.33 23.66 -11.84
C SER A 17 -11.38 22.81 -10.58
N SER A 18 -12.19 21.75 -10.59
CA SER A 18 -12.18 20.77 -9.51
C SER A 18 -10.84 20.03 -9.57
N CYS A 19 -10.03 20.18 -8.52
CA CYS A 19 -8.90 19.29 -8.31
C CYS A 19 -9.45 17.93 -7.91
N ALA A 20 -9.75 17.08 -8.89
CA ALA A 20 -9.97 15.68 -8.64
C ALA A 20 -8.67 15.09 -8.08
N SER A 21 -8.58 15.02 -6.76
CA SER A 21 -7.49 14.31 -6.08
C SER A 21 -7.67 12.84 -6.46
N ARG A 22 -6.85 12.33 -7.39
CA ARG A 22 -6.84 10.89 -7.68
C ARG A 22 -6.43 10.20 -6.40
N THR A 23 -7.26 9.28 -5.90
CA THR A 23 -6.83 8.33 -4.88
C THR A 23 -5.70 7.50 -5.49
N GLU A 24 -4.47 7.82 -5.12
CA GLU A 24 -3.28 7.11 -5.56
C GLU A 24 -3.34 5.70 -4.98
N ILE A 25 -3.42 4.69 -5.84
CA ILE A 25 -3.31 3.29 -5.46
C ILE A 25 -2.06 2.77 -6.13
N VAL A 26 -1.20 2.12 -5.36
CA VAL A 26 0.10 1.62 -5.83
C VAL A 26 0.13 0.11 -5.68
N ASP A 27 0.27 -0.59 -6.79
CA ASP A 27 0.48 -2.04 -6.78
C ASP A 27 1.98 -2.33 -6.75
N VAL A 28 2.41 -3.02 -5.69
CA VAL A 28 3.79 -3.41 -5.44
C VAL A 28 3.92 -4.91 -5.72
N PRO A 29 4.55 -5.31 -6.84
CA PRO A 29 4.89 -6.71 -7.06
C PRO A 29 5.96 -7.13 -6.05
N LEU A 30 5.75 -8.28 -5.40
CA LEU A 30 6.68 -8.78 -4.40
C LEU A 30 7.42 -10.00 -4.94
N ASN A 31 8.74 -9.88 -5.00
CA ASN A 31 9.63 -10.97 -5.39
C ASN A 31 9.83 -11.92 -4.20
N ALA A 32 9.65 -13.21 -4.44
CA ALA A 32 9.98 -14.24 -3.47
C ALA A 32 11.48 -14.26 -3.16
N THR A 33 11.82 -14.51 -1.91
CA THR A 33 13.20 -14.82 -1.53
C THR A 33 13.52 -16.27 -1.91
N PRO A 34 14.81 -16.67 -1.93
CA PRO A 34 15.18 -18.08 -2.14
C PRO A 34 14.52 -19.04 -1.14
N GLN A 35 14.20 -18.57 0.07
CA GLN A 35 13.55 -19.37 1.11
C GLN A 35 12.04 -19.56 0.88
N ASN A 36 11.46 -18.84 -0.07
CA ASN A 36 10.04 -18.86 -0.37
C ASN A 36 9.79 -19.00 -1.89
N ALA A 37 10.70 -19.70 -2.57
CA ALA A 37 10.63 -19.95 -4.00
C ALA A 37 9.25 -20.51 -4.41
N GLU A 38 8.85 -20.27 -5.66
CA GLU A 38 7.57 -20.72 -6.26
C GLU A 38 6.31 -20.00 -5.77
N HIS A 39 6.41 -19.16 -4.74
CA HIS A 39 5.28 -18.38 -4.26
C HIS A 39 5.28 -16.99 -4.89
N ILE A 40 4.09 -16.45 -5.11
CA ILE A 40 3.89 -15.10 -5.64
C ILE A 40 3.15 -14.27 -4.60
N ALA A 41 3.47 -12.98 -4.51
CA ALA A 41 2.69 -12.07 -3.69
C ALA A 41 2.62 -10.68 -4.33
N ARG A 42 1.56 -9.95 -4.00
CA ARG A 42 1.41 -8.54 -4.36
C ARG A 42 0.90 -7.77 -3.15
N ALA A 43 1.38 -6.55 -2.99
CA ALA A 43 0.81 -5.61 -2.04
C ALA A 43 0.14 -4.46 -2.79
N THR A 44 -1.08 -4.10 -2.37
CA THR A 44 -1.76 -2.89 -2.86
C THR A 44 -1.72 -1.86 -1.75
N LEU A 45 -1.18 -0.68 -2.05
CA LEU A 45 -0.99 0.41 -1.12
C LEU A 45 -2.00 1.52 -1.43
N SER A 46 -2.61 2.09 -0.39
CA SER A 46 -3.57 3.19 -0.52
C SER A 46 -3.43 4.20 0.62
N PRO A 47 -3.72 5.49 0.38
CA PRO A 47 -3.64 6.51 1.40
C PRO A 47 -4.79 6.38 2.41
N VAL A 48 -4.48 6.54 3.69
CA VAL A 48 -5.45 6.67 4.79
C VAL A 48 -5.00 7.83 5.68
N GLY A 49 -5.51 9.03 5.41
CA GLY A 49 -5.03 10.25 6.07
C GLY A 49 -3.55 10.50 5.77
N ASN A 50 -2.73 10.59 6.82
CA ASN A 50 -1.27 10.70 6.73
C ASN A 50 -0.54 9.34 6.83
N GLN A 51 -1.28 8.24 6.68
CA GLN A 51 -0.77 6.88 6.75
C GLN A 51 -0.99 6.15 5.42
N THR A 52 -0.34 5.01 5.28
CA THR A 52 -0.49 4.13 4.13
C THR A 52 -1.08 2.81 4.59
N SER A 53 -2.23 2.44 4.03
CA SER A 53 -2.79 1.10 4.15
C SER A 53 -2.06 0.16 3.20
N ILE A 54 -1.76 -1.05 3.66
CA ILE A 54 -1.06 -2.09 2.92
C ILE A 54 -1.95 -3.33 2.90
N TRP A 55 -2.34 -3.73 1.70
CA TRP A 55 -3.12 -4.94 1.46
C TRP A 55 -2.27 -6.00 0.78
N LEU A 56 -1.81 -6.99 1.54
CA LEU A 56 -1.01 -8.09 1.04
C LEU A 56 -1.92 -9.24 0.56
N THR A 57 -1.69 -9.68 -0.68
CA THR A 57 -2.29 -10.89 -1.26
C THR A 57 -1.17 -11.88 -1.60
N VAL A 58 -1.22 -13.07 -1.02
CA VAL A 58 -0.26 -14.15 -1.28
C VAL A 58 -0.93 -15.20 -2.17
N GLY A 59 -0.32 -15.50 -3.31
CA GLY A 59 -0.75 -16.56 -4.23
C GLY A 59 -0.24 -17.93 -3.80
N GLY A 60 -0.83 -18.97 -4.37
CA GLY A 60 -0.53 -20.37 -4.00
C GLY A 60 -1.27 -20.86 -2.74
N VAL A 61 -2.00 -19.98 -2.05
CA VAL A 61 -2.88 -20.35 -0.94
C VAL A 61 -4.28 -20.65 -1.50
N PRO A 62 -4.83 -21.87 -1.32
CA PRO A 62 -6.20 -22.19 -1.68
C PRO A 62 -7.19 -21.17 -1.09
N HIS A 63 -8.30 -20.91 -1.80
CA HIS A 63 -9.29 -19.89 -1.41
C HIS A 63 -9.94 -20.15 -0.04
N ASP A 64 -9.93 -21.41 0.40
CA ASP A 64 -10.40 -21.91 1.69
C ASP A 64 -9.29 -22.01 2.75
N MET A 65 -8.07 -21.57 2.45
CA MET A 65 -6.98 -21.46 3.43
C MET A 65 -6.70 -20.00 3.78
N ALA A 66 -6.24 -19.79 5.01
CA ALA A 66 -5.89 -18.46 5.49
C ALA A 66 -4.41 -18.16 5.23
N VAL A 67 -4.12 -16.96 4.72
CA VAL A 67 -2.80 -16.37 4.87
C VAL A 67 -2.56 -16.19 6.36
N SER A 68 -1.45 -16.73 6.84
CA SER A 68 -1.15 -16.82 8.26
C SER A 68 -1.13 -15.43 8.90
N SER A 69 -1.76 -15.30 10.08
CA SER A 69 -1.57 -14.14 10.97
C SER A 69 -0.12 -13.99 11.44
N ARG A 70 0.73 -14.97 11.14
CA ARG A 70 2.16 -14.98 11.39
C ARG A 70 2.99 -14.31 10.29
N LEU A 71 2.40 -13.41 9.52
CA LEU A 71 3.15 -12.52 8.64
C LEU A 71 3.35 -11.18 9.31
N ASP A 72 4.54 -10.63 9.13
CA ASP A 72 4.90 -9.28 9.52
C ASP A 72 5.37 -8.49 8.30
N THR A 73 5.10 -7.19 8.28
CA THR A 73 5.54 -6.31 7.19
C THR A 73 6.25 -5.08 7.74
N ALA A 74 7.27 -4.62 7.02
CA ALA A 74 8.00 -3.42 7.38
C ALA A 74 8.54 -2.74 6.13
N ILE A 75 8.67 -1.42 6.20
CA ILE A 75 9.21 -0.61 5.11
C ILE A 75 10.66 -0.28 5.42
N TYR A 76 11.55 -0.57 4.48
CA TYR A 76 12.97 -0.29 4.56
C TYR A 76 13.35 0.73 3.50
N ALA A 77 14.29 1.61 3.82
CA ALA A 77 14.98 2.40 2.79
C ALA A 77 15.97 1.51 2.03
N GLY A 78 16.19 1.81 0.74
CA GLY A 78 17.12 1.12 -0.15
C GLY A 78 16.41 0.23 -1.18
N SER A 79 16.99 -0.94 -1.44
CA SER A 79 16.46 -1.93 -2.38
C SER A 79 16.39 -3.32 -1.74
N CYS A 80 15.71 -4.26 -2.39
CA CYS A 80 15.61 -5.63 -1.89
C CYS A 80 16.97 -6.35 -1.78
N GLN A 81 17.96 -5.95 -2.57
CA GLN A 81 19.33 -6.45 -2.53
C GLN A 81 20.17 -5.80 -1.44
N GLN A 82 19.82 -4.56 -1.06
CA GLN A 82 20.57 -3.77 -0.10
C GLN A 82 19.62 -2.94 0.77
N LEU A 83 19.07 -3.63 1.78
CA LEU A 83 18.20 -3.03 2.78
C LEU A 83 19.03 -2.22 3.78
N SER A 84 18.46 -1.11 4.24
CA SER A 84 18.91 -0.44 5.46
C SER A 84 18.95 -1.38 6.67
N ALA A 85 19.82 -1.10 7.64
CA ALA A 85 20.03 -1.95 8.81
C ALA A 85 18.78 -2.07 9.71
N GLN A 86 17.90 -1.08 9.67
CA GLN A 86 16.66 -1.02 10.43
C GLN A 86 15.52 -0.52 9.52
N PRO A 87 14.26 -0.91 9.81
CA PRO A 87 13.13 -0.43 9.04
C PRO A 87 12.99 1.09 9.21
N ALA A 88 12.77 1.79 8.10
CA ALA A 88 12.41 3.20 8.11
C ALA A 88 11.03 3.39 8.75
N TYR A 89 10.09 2.49 8.45
CA TYR A 89 8.76 2.48 9.04
C TYR A 89 8.35 1.08 9.45
N ARG A 90 8.03 0.91 10.73
CA ARG A 90 7.39 -0.32 11.24
C ARG A 90 5.90 -0.25 10.93
N THR A 91 5.34 -1.31 10.36
CA THR A 91 3.90 -1.39 10.14
C THR A 91 3.21 -1.93 11.39
N ARG A 92 1.91 -1.67 11.50
CA ARG A 92 1.05 -2.32 12.48
C ARG A 92 0.00 -3.12 11.74
N GLN A 93 -0.19 -4.38 12.13
CA GLN A 93 -1.26 -5.19 11.59
C GLN A 93 -2.59 -4.49 11.85
N ALA A 94 -3.34 -4.25 10.78
CA ALA A 94 -4.69 -3.72 10.89
C ALA A 94 -5.59 -4.91 11.17
N ASN A 95 -5.83 -5.17 12.46
CA ASN A 95 -6.73 -6.24 12.89
C ASN A 95 -8.14 -5.90 12.40
N SER A 96 -8.70 -6.72 11.51
CA SER A 96 -10.15 -6.70 11.22
C SER A 96 -10.87 -7.38 12.39
N VAL A 97 -10.92 -6.72 13.55
CA VAL A 97 -11.72 -7.19 14.70
C VAL A 97 -13.16 -6.68 14.64
N ASP A 98 -13.41 -5.57 13.93
CA ASP A 98 -14.73 -4.92 13.88
C ASP A 98 -15.62 -5.35 12.71
N TYR A 99 -15.14 -6.25 11.84
CA TYR A 99 -15.94 -6.80 10.76
C TYR A 99 -15.64 -8.30 10.70
N PRO A 100 -16.62 -9.20 10.90
CA PRO A 100 -16.43 -10.61 10.55
C PRO A 100 -16.21 -10.65 9.05
N SER A 101 -14.94 -10.56 8.64
CA SER A 101 -14.63 -10.15 7.28
C SER A 101 -14.98 -11.28 6.33
N LEU A 102 -15.98 -11.02 5.47
CA LEU A 102 -16.16 -11.72 4.19
C LEU A 102 -14.95 -11.50 3.25
N ALA A 103 -13.91 -10.76 3.69
CA ALA A 103 -12.66 -10.65 2.99
C ALA A 103 -12.02 -12.05 2.85
N PRO A 104 -11.53 -12.42 1.66
CA PRO A 104 -10.85 -13.68 1.46
C PRO A 104 -9.77 -13.89 2.52
N ARG A 105 -9.77 -15.05 3.16
CA ARG A 105 -8.79 -15.42 4.19
C ARG A 105 -7.35 -15.40 3.66
N THR A 106 -7.17 -15.27 2.35
CA THR A 106 -5.89 -15.14 1.65
C THR A 106 -5.24 -13.75 1.73
N LYS A 107 -5.68 -12.88 2.63
CA LYS A 107 -5.27 -11.46 2.66
C LYS A 107 -4.79 -11.04 4.04
N HIS A 108 -3.71 -10.26 4.07
CA HIS A 108 -3.12 -9.68 5.28
C HIS A 108 -3.13 -8.15 5.17
N TRP A 109 -3.56 -7.47 6.22
CA TRP A 109 -3.68 -6.00 6.25
C TRP A 109 -2.74 -5.41 7.28
N ALA A 110 -2.05 -4.35 6.88
CA ALA A 110 -1.18 -3.57 7.76
C ALA A 110 -1.29 -2.08 7.43
N GLN A 111 -0.82 -1.24 8.35
CA GLN A 111 -0.73 0.21 8.15
C GLN A 111 0.68 0.69 8.49
N ALA A 112 1.24 1.52 7.61
CA ALA A 112 2.50 2.21 7.83
C ALA A 112 2.24 3.67 8.25
N PRO A 113 2.96 4.19 9.26
CA PRO A 113 2.78 5.55 9.78
C PRO A 113 3.47 6.61 8.89
N VAL A 114 3.24 6.56 7.58
CA VAL A 114 3.85 7.45 6.59
C VAL A 114 2.90 7.64 5.40
N ALA A 115 2.93 8.81 4.78
CA ALA A 115 2.11 9.13 3.62
C ALA A 115 2.57 8.34 2.38
N LEU A 116 1.61 7.84 1.59
CA LEU A 116 1.92 7.06 0.38
C LEU A 116 2.78 7.85 -0.60
N SER A 117 2.53 9.16 -0.73
CA SER A 117 3.29 10.04 -1.61
C SER A 117 4.74 10.25 -1.20
N GLU A 118 5.09 9.98 0.06
CA GLU A 118 6.48 9.97 0.51
C GLU A 118 7.16 8.66 0.10
N LEU A 119 6.43 7.54 0.25
CA LEU A 119 6.91 6.22 -0.14
C LEU A 119 7.16 6.12 -1.64
N THR A 120 6.27 6.65 -2.49
CA THR A 120 6.38 6.54 -3.95
C THR A 120 7.45 7.43 -4.57
N LYS A 121 7.91 8.46 -3.84
CA LYS A 121 8.98 9.38 -4.28
C LYS A 121 10.37 8.99 -3.78
N GLY A 122 10.45 8.11 -2.79
CA GLY A 122 11.70 7.67 -2.18
C GLY A 122 12.11 6.28 -2.63
N ASP A 123 13.34 5.90 -2.26
CA ASP A 123 13.85 4.55 -2.45
C ASP A 123 13.43 3.68 -1.25
N TYR A 124 12.19 3.18 -1.30
CA TYR A 124 11.63 2.33 -0.26
C TYR A 124 11.23 0.97 -0.80
N VAL A 125 11.31 -0.04 0.06
CA VAL A 125 10.83 -1.39 -0.22
C VAL A 125 9.91 -1.89 0.88
N LEU A 126 8.90 -2.65 0.48
CA LEU A 126 8.08 -3.43 1.39
C LEU A 126 8.71 -4.81 1.58
N LEU A 127 9.07 -5.14 2.82
CA LEU A 127 9.56 -6.46 3.19
C LEU A 127 8.49 -7.22 3.96
N VAL A 128 8.18 -8.42 3.50
CA VAL A 128 7.27 -9.36 4.15
C VAL A 128 8.09 -10.48 4.77
N ARG A 129 7.87 -10.74 6.07
CA ARG A 129 8.59 -11.76 6.83
C ARG A 129 7.62 -12.67 7.56
N THR A 130 8.11 -13.82 7.99
CA THR A 130 7.45 -14.57 9.07
C THR A 130 7.47 -13.76 10.36
N SER A 131 6.57 -14.08 11.29
CA SER A 131 6.50 -13.41 12.58
C SER A 131 7.81 -13.58 13.38
N PRO A 132 8.06 -12.73 14.38
CA PRO A 132 9.18 -12.94 15.30
C PRO A 132 9.18 -14.32 15.96
N ALA A 133 8.00 -14.89 16.25
CA ALA A 133 7.87 -16.22 16.82
C ALA A 133 8.35 -17.35 15.87
N ASP A 134 8.37 -17.08 14.56
CA ASP A 134 8.83 -18.01 13.52
C ASP A 134 10.17 -17.58 12.92
N GLY A 135 10.92 -16.72 13.63
CA GLY A 135 12.30 -16.35 13.31
C GLY A 135 12.49 -15.23 12.29
N SER A 136 11.46 -14.42 12.01
CA SER A 136 11.57 -13.21 11.16
C SER A 136 12.22 -13.45 9.79
N ARG A 137 11.95 -14.61 9.18
CA ARG A 137 12.56 -15.02 7.91
C ARG A 137 11.95 -14.19 6.77
N PRO A 138 12.77 -13.60 5.88
CA PRO A 138 12.26 -12.84 4.76
C PRO A 138 11.62 -13.77 3.72
N LEU A 139 10.36 -13.50 3.39
CA LEU A 139 9.59 -14.30 2.43
C LEU A 139 9.46 -13.59 1.08
N PHE A 140 9.16 -12.29 1.12
CA PHE A 140 9.02 -11.48 -0.08
C PHE A 140 9.58 -10.09 0.11
N CYS A 141 10.02 -9.46 -0.99
CA CYS A 141 10.42 -8.07 -1.02
C CYS A 141 10.01 -7.42 -2.35
N GLY A 142 9.53 -6.18 -2.31
CA GLY A 142 9.26 -5.40 -3.52
C GLY A 142 9.49 -3.92 -3.32
N ASN A 143 9.96 -3.26 -4.38
CA ASN A 143 10.18 -1.82 -4.39
C ASN A 143 8.85 -1.09 -4.45
N ILE A 144 8.69 -0.04 -3.64
CA ILE A 144 7.53 0.83 -3.66
C ILE A 144 7.84 1.96 -4.63
N SER A 145 7.26 1.92 -5.82
CA SER A 145 7.38 2.98 -6.82
C SER A 145 6.01 3.41 -7.29
N ALA A 146 5.86 4.68 -7.65
CA ALA A 146 4.71 5.08 -8.47
C ALA A 146 4.68 4.22 -9.74
N GLY A 147 3.49 3.72 -10.10
CA GLY A 147 3.27 2.97 -11.33
C GLY A 147 3.43 3.81 -12.59
#